data_AF-A0A1V8S878-F1
#
_entry.id   AF-A0A1V8S878-F1
#
_cell.length_a   1.000
_cell.length_b   1.000
_cell.length_c   1.000
_cell.angle_alpha   90.00
_cell.angle_beta   90.00
_cell.angle_gamma   90.00
#
_symmetry.space_group_name_H-M   'P 1'
#
loop_
_entity.id
_entity.type
_entity.pdbx_description
1 polymer ?
#
loop_
_entity_poly.entity_id
_entity_poly.type
_entity_poly.pdbx_seq_one_letter_code
_entity_poly.pdbx_strand_id
1 'polypeptide(L)'
;MLVDATNNMPSTLTKQDVNLFEVFAADSDAFHRTLFTYVDTDERAWAGQAHVRKYDLTDEDLRTNLCRIPDDDAFPKMTQDITLLPQHYEASKLFLKRPQIHCLLEEFGGGIVPQMLLEEAQILEFLACHPHHNIVPYHGCVVRRGHITGIGLTRYQKILDHRFYDDASDLDLHRFERQCRDAVNHIHSLGLAHNDLNPSNIALDSNDDPIIIDWGSCKEFGEPLLSAGTPG
;
A
#
# COMPACT_ATOMS: atom_id res chain seq x y z
N MET A 1 -22.91 -25.70 18.56
CA MET A 1 -21.90 -25.22 19.52
C MET A 1 -20.72 -24.72 18.70
N LEU A 2 -20.79 -23.44 18.33
CA LEU A 2 -19.72 -22.76 17.60
C LEU A 2 -18.68 -22.38 18.64
N VAL A 3 -17.49 -22.95 18.53
CA VAL A 3 -16.34 -22.55 19.32
C VAL A 3 -15.91 -21.20 18.76
N ASP A 4 -16.06 -20.15 19.58
CA ASP A 4 -15.49 -18.83 19.35
C ASP A 4 -14.02 -19.00 18.94
N ALA A 5 -13.73 -18.73 17.66
CA ALA A 5 -12.37 -18.55 17.20
C ALA A 5 -11.85 -17.30 17.89
N THR A 6 -11.10 -17.52 18.97
CA THR A 6 -10.39 -16.56 19.82
C THR A 6 -10.15 -15.20 19.15
N ASN A 7 -10.95 -14.20 19.54
CA ASN A 7 -10.71 -12.77 19.36
C ASN A 7 -9.47 -12.26 20.13
N ASN A 8 -8.58 -13.15 20.58
CA ASN A 8 -7.47 -12.77 21.43
C ASN A 8 -6.32 -12.27 20.56
N MET A 9 -6.02 -10.99 20.74
CA MET A 9 -4.78 -10.34 20.35
C MET A 9 -3.56 -11.22 20.66
N PRO A 10 -2.51 -11.21 19.83
CA PRO A 10 -1.24 -11.84 20.19
C PRO A 10 -0.75 -11.24 21.51
N SER A 11 -0.59 -12.07 22.54
CA SER A 11 -0.25 -11.62 23.91
C SER A 11 1.14 -10.97 24.04
N THR A 12 1.92 -10.95 22.96
CA THR A 12 3.29 -10.45 22.87
C THR A 12 3.43 -9.25 21.92
N LEU A 13 2.34 -8.71 21.39
CA LEU A 13 2.40 -7.57 20.47
C LEU A 13 2.93 -6.32 21.18
N THR A 14 3.94 -5.69 20.58
CA THR A 14 4.54 -4.45 21.06
C THR A 14 4.31 -3.32 20.08
N LYS A 15 4.62 -2.11 20.51
CA LYS A 15 4.64 -0.92 19.64
C LYS A 15 5.51 -1.04 18.39
N GLN A 16 6.52 -1.91 18.38
CA GLN A 16 7.40 -2.12 17.22
C GLN A 16 6.76 -2.98 16.13
N ASP A 17 5.71 -3.73 16.48
CA ASP A 17 5.06 -4.68 15.57
C ASP A 17 3.91 -4.02 14.78
N VAL A 18 3.53 -2.79 15.11
CA VAL A 18 2.38 -2.09 14.55
C VAL A 18 2.79 -0.87 13.72
N ASN A 19 2.00 -0.55 12.71
CA ASN A 19 2.13 0.71 11.98
C ASN A 19 1.39 1.80 12.76
N LEU A 20 2.02 2.97 12.94
CA LEU A 20 1.51 4.10 13.71
C LEU A 20 1.24 5.30 12.80
N PHE A 21 0.07 5.93 12.95
CA PHE A 21 -0.35 7.11 12.20
C PHE A 21 -0.89 8.16 13.16
N GLU A 22 -0.46 9.42 13.04
CA GLU A 22 -1.00 10.52 13.84
C GLU A 22 -2.03 11.30 13.01
N VAL A 23 -3.20 11.52 13.58
CA VAL A 23 -4.28 12.29 12.96
C VAL A 23 -4.32 13.66 13.62
N PHE A 24 -4.38 14.70 12.77
CA PHE A 24 -4.45 16.09 13.16
C PHE A 24 -5.76 16.69 12.66
N ALA A 25 -6.32 17.64 13.41
CA ALA A 25 -7.54 18.33 13.04
C ALA A 25 -7.27 19.26 11.84
N ALA A 26 -8.07 19.13 10.78
CA ALA A 26 -7.86 19.84 9.52
C ALA A 26 -7.94 21.37 9.63
N ASP A 27 -8.65 21.89 10.63
CA ASP A 27 -8.89 23.32 10.83
C ASP A 27 -7.81 24.02 11.69
N SER A 28 -7.13 23.26 12.55
CA SER A 28 -6.31 23.80 13.63
C SER A 28 -4.91 23.20 13.70
N ASP A 29 -4.63 22.17 12.89
CA ASP A 29 -3.42 21.33 12.97
C ASP A 29 -3.18 20.78 14.39
N ALA A 30 -4.23 20.77 15.22
CA ALA A 30 -4.16 20.27 16.56
C ALA A 30 -4.17 18.74 16.52
N PHE A 31 -3.29 18.12 17.30
CA PHE A 31 -3.28 16.68 17.42
C PHE A 31 -4.63 16.16 17.94
N HIS A 32 -5.14 15.14 17.27
CA HIS A 32 -6.43 14.55 17.58
C HIS A 32 -6.28 13.17 18.24
N ARG A 33 -5.58 12.24 17.58
CA ARG A 33 -5.39 10.85 18.04
C ARG A 33 -4.28 10.14 17.26
N THR A 34 -3.80 9.03 17.81
CA THR A 34 -2.93 8.08 17.11
C THR A 34 -3.74 6.86 16.70
N LEU A 35 -3.66 6.48 15.43
CA LEU A 35 -4.16 5.22 14.89
C LEU A 35 -3.03 4.21 14.85
N PHE A 36 -3.36 2.93 15.02
CA PHE A 36 -2.41 1.85 14.88
C PHE A 36 -3.03 0.64 14.21
N THR A 37 -2.25 0.01 13.35
CA THR A 37 -2.71 -1.15 12.57
C THR A 37 -1.68 -2.26 12.56
N TYR A 38 -2.17 -3.48 12.45
CA TYR A 38 -1.37 -4.69 12.45
C TYR A 38 -2.01 -5.73 11.53
N VAL A 39 -1.19 -6.46 10.78
CA VAL A 39 -1.64 -7.65 10.06
C VAL A 39 -0.87 -8.84 10.61
N ASP A 40 -1.62 -9.80 11.14
CA ASP A 40 -1.02 -10.98 11.77
C ASP A 40 -0.46 -11.97 10.74
N THR A 41 0.21 -13.01 11.23
CA THR A 41 0.81 -14.06 10.38
C THR A 41 -0.22 -14.88 9.60
N ASP A 42 -1.48 -14.85 10.04
CA ASP A 42 -2.58 -15.47 9.33
C ASP A 42 -3.22 -14.50 8.33
N GLU A 43 -2.63 -13.32 8.08
CA GLU A 43 -3.14 -12.28 7.19
C GLU A 43 -4.49 -11.68 7.66
N ARG A 44 -4.75 -11.61 8.97
CA ARG A 44 -5.93 -10.90 9.51
C ARG A 44 -5.56 -9.47 9.90
N ALA A 45 -6.47 -8.55 9.58
CA ALA A 45 -6.30 -7.13 9.91
C ALA A 45 -6.76 -6.83 11.34
N TRP A 46 -5.98 -5.99 12.01
CA TRP A 46 -6.27 -5.43 13.32
C TRP A 46 -6.05 -3.93 13.26
N ALA A 47 -6.94 -3.16 13.87
CA ALA A 47 -6.81 -1.72 13.96
C ALA A 47 -7.26 -1.21 15.33
N GLY A 48 -6.72 -0.07 15.75
CA GLY A 48 -7.08 0.58 16.99
C GLY A 48 -6.67 2.04 17.00
N GLN A 49 -7.07 2.75 18.04
CA GLN A 49 -6.76 4.17 18.21
C GLN A 49 -6.60 4.54 19.69
N ALA A 50 -5.87 5.62 19.96
CA ALA A 50 -5.74 6.20 21.30
C ALA A 50 -5.53 7.72 21.22
N HIS A 51 -6.02 8.46 22.22
CA HIS A 51 -5.86 9.92 22.34
C HIS A 51 -4.53 10.30 23.01
N VAL A 52 -3.44 9.67 22.58
CA VAL A 52 -2.07 9.94 23.04
C VAL A 52 -1.15 10.03 21.84
N ARG A 53 -0.08 10.83 21.93
CA ARG A 53 0.91 10.96 20.86
C ARG A 53 1.57 9.62 20.56
N LYS A 54 2.04 9.42 19.33
CA LYS A 54 2.69 8.16 18.95
C LYS A 54 3.90 7.86 19.82
N TYR A 55 4.61 8.86 20.34
CA TYR A 55 5.77 8.67 21.23
C TYR A 55 5.36 8.18 22.63
N ASP A 56 4.21 8.63 23.13
CA ASP A 56 3.70 8.32 24.46
C ASP A 56 2.83 7.05 24.50
N LEU A 57 2.44 6.53 23.33
CA LEU A 57 1.69 5.28 23.19
C LEU A 57 2.42 4.12 23.87
N THR A 58 1.70 3.38 24.73
CA THR A 58 2.20 2.22 25.48
C THR A 58 1.70 0.89 24.91
N ASP A 59 2.36 -0.21 25.27
CA ASP A 59 1.88 -1.55 24.88
C ASP A 59 0.52 -1.90 25.53
N GLU A 60 0.19 -1.27 26.66
CA GLU A 60 -1.14 -1.45 27.28
C GLU A 60 -2.24 -0.76 26.47
N ASP A 61 -1.95 0.40 25.89
CA ASP A 61 -2.87 1.06 24.96
C ASP A 61 -3.16 0.16 23.75
N LEU A 62 -2.13 -0.50 23.21
CA LEU A 62 -2.28 -1.46 22.11
C LEU A 62 -3.16 -2.64 22.52
N ARG A 63 -2.86 -3.29 23.65
CA ARG A 63 -3.63 -4.43 24.16
C ARG A 63 -5.11 -4.09 24.40
N THR A 64 -5.38 -2.88 24.85
CA THR A 64 -6.73 -2.44 25.22
C THR A 64 -7.56 -2.03 24.00
N ASN A 65 -6.93 -1.44 22.98
CA ASN A 65 -7.65 -0.75 21.91
C ASN A 65 -7.53 -1.39 20.52
N LEU A 66 -6.64 -2.38 20.31
CA LEU A 66 -6.62 -3.14 19.06
C LEU A 66 -7.80 -4.10 19.00
N CYS A 67 -8.57 -4.00 17.93
CA CYS A 67 -9.65 -4.92 17.62
C CYS A 67 -9.42 -5.55 16.24
N ARG A 68 -9.92 -6.77 16.09
CA ARG A 68 -9.89 -7.48 14.80
C ARG A 68 -10.89 -6.82 13.86
N ILE A 69 -10.44 -6.52 12.64
CA ILE A 69 -11.30 -6.04 11.56
C ILE A 69 -11.86 -7.26 10.79
N PRO A 70 -13.16 -7.31 10.50
CA PRO A 70 -13.73 -8.35 9.64
C PRO A 70 -13.05 -8.38 8.27
N ASP A 71 -12.85 -9.58 7.70
CA ASP A 71 -12.17 -9.72 6.41
C ASP A 71 -12.93 -8.97 5.29
N ASP A 72 -14.26 -9.01 5.28
CA ASP A 72 -15.11 -8.31 4.31
C ASP A 72 -14.96 -6.78 4.35
N ASP A 73 -14.50 -6.21 5.48
CA ASP A 73 -14.29 -4.77 5.66
C ASP A 73 -12.85 -4.36 5.34
N ALA A 74 -11.87 -5.25 5.54
CA ALA A 74 -10.45 -4.95 5.39
C ALA A 74 -9.87 -5.31 4.02
N PHE A 75 -10.41 -6.34 3.38
CA PHE A 75 -9.82 -6.96 2.20
C PHE A 75 -10.88 -7.19 1.11
N PRO A 76 -10.57 -6.98 -0.17
CA PRO A 76 -11.51 -7.28 -1.24
C PRO A 76 -11.61 -8.78 -1.47
N LYS A 77 -12.77 -9.22 -1.94
CA LYS A 77 -12.99 -10.61 -2.36
C LYS A 77 -12.16 -10.92 -3.60
N MET A 78 -11.61 -12.13 -3.64
CA MET A 78 -10.92 -12.63 -4.82
C MET A 78 -11.90 -12.76 -6.00
N THR A 79 -11.46 -12.31 -7.19
CA THR A 79 -12.13 -12.55 -8.47
C THR A 79 -11.41 -13.65 -9.26
N GLN A 80 -12.05 -14.22 -10.29
CA GLN A 80 -11.49 -15.36 -11.03
C GLN A 80 -10.24 -15.01 -11.86
N ASP A 81 -10.07 -13.74 -12.22
CA ASP A 81 -9.04 -13.28 -13.16
C ASP A 81 -7.73 -12.84 -12.46
N ILE A 82 -7.61 -13.08 -11.15
CA ILE A 82 -6.43 -12.68 -10.36
C ILE A 82 -5.37 -13.78 -10.39
N THR A 83 -4.15 -13.38 -10.77
CA THR A 83 -2.91 -14.13 -10.67
C THR A 83 -2.56 -14.33 -9.20
N LEU A 84 -2.36 -15.59 -8.79
CA LEU A 84 -1.95 -15.92 -7.43
C LEU A 84 -0.43 -15.81 -7.27
N LEU A 85 0.01 -15.15 -6.21
CA LEU A 85 1.42 -15.15 -5.82
C LEU A 85 1.83 -16.59 -5.45
N PRO A 86 2.95 -17.13 -5.97
CA PRO A 86 3.41 -18.47 -5.65
C PRO A 86 3.60 -18.66 -4.14
N GLN A 87 3.37 -19.87 -3.60
CA GLN A 87 3.54 -20.11 -2.15
C GLN A 87 5.00 -19.99 -1.68
N HIS A 88 5.95 -20.23 -2.57
CA HIS A 88 7.37 -20.15 -2.30
C HIS A 88 7.96 -18.97 -3.07
N TYR A 89 8.03 -17.82 -2.41
CA TYR A 89 8.71 -16.64 -2.92
C TYR A 89 9.84 -16.22 -1.99
N GLU A 90 10.88 -15.62 -2.55
CA GLU A 90 11.94 -15.00 -1.77
C GLU A 90 11.43 -13.68 -1.18
N ALA A 91 11.03 -13.70 0.10
CA ALA A 91 10.46 -12.53 0.78
C ALA A 91 11.36 -11.29 0.73
N SER A 92 12.69 -11.46 0.62
CA SER A 92 13.67 -10.36 0.48
C SER A 92 13.59 -9.65 -0.88
N LYS A 93 13.09 -10.30 -1.93
CA LYS A 93 12.97 -9.75 -3.29
C LYS A 93 11.61 -9.10 -3.57
N LEU A 94 10.58 -9.39 -2.77
CA LEU A 94 9.23 -8.90 -3.01
C LEU A 94 8.73 -7.92 -1.96
N PHE A 95 8.27 -6.76 -2.39
CA PHE A 95 7.46 -5.85 -1.60
C PHE A 95 6.01 -6.32 -1.61
N LEU A 96 5.43 -6.54 -0.42
CA LEU A 96 4.02 -6.89 -0.27
C LEU A 96 3.23 -5.63 0.05
N LYS A 97 2.52 -5.11 -0.95
CA LYS A 97 1.61 -3.98 -0.75
C LYS A 97 0.32 -4.48 -0.10
N ARG A 98 -0.08 -3.84 0.98
CA ARG A 98 -1.27 -4.18 1.79
C ARG A 98 -2.28 -3.03 1.72
N PRO A 99 -3.57 -3.28 1.98
CA PRO A 99 -4.55 -2.21 2.05
C PRO A 99 -4.19 -1.22 3.17
N GLN A 100 -4.55 0.05 2.97
CA GLN A 100 -4.35 1.10 3.96
C GLN A 100 -5.39 0.98 5.08
N ILE A 101 -5.23 -0.02 5.96
CA ILE A 101 -6.18 -0.36 7.03
C ILE A 101 -6.46 0.83 7.96
N HIS A 102 -5.51 1.74 8.14
CA HIS A 102 -5.67 2.89 9.03
C HIS A 102 -6.78 3.83 8.54
N CYS A 103 -6.97 3.93 7.22
CA CYS A 103 -8.01 4.75 6.64
C CYS A 103 -9.41 4.27 7.05
N LEU A 104 -9.62 2.96 7.34
CA LEU A 104 -10.91 2.44 7.81
C LEU A 104 -11.41 3.10 9.10
N LEU A 105 -10.51 3.67 9.90
CA LEU A 105 -10.83 4.35 11.16
C LEU A 105 -11.17 5.84 10.95
N GLU A 106 -11.05 6.35 9.73
CA GLU A 106 -11.35 7.71 9.36
C GLU A 106 -12.79 7.84 8.85
N GLU A 107 -13.36 9.05 8.93
CA GLU A 107 -14.80 9.31 8.69
C GLU A 107 -15.29 8.87 7.30
N PHE A 108 -14.39 8.87 6.30
CA PHE A 108 -14.67 8.46 4.91
C PHE A 108 -13.97 7.16 4.50
N GLY A 109 -13.39 6.46 5.46
CA GLY A 109 -12.52 5.29 5.24
C GLY A 109 -13.17 4.04 4.66
N GLY A 110 -14.48 3.88 4.85
CA GLY A 110 -15.23 2.61 4.81
C GLY A 110 -14.97 1.65 3.63
N GLY A 111 -15.99 1.34 2.83
CA GLY A 111 -15.88 0.33 1.75
C GLY A 111 -14.86 0.66 0.64
N ILE A 112 -14.23 1.84 0.70
CA ILE A 112 -13.25 2.33 -0.25
C ILE A 112 -11.92 1.57 -0.12
N VAL A 113 -11.45 1.26 1.09
CA VAL A 113 -10.14 0.63 1.30
C VAL A 113 -10.00 -0.73 0.60
N PRO A 114 -10.94 -1.68 0.74
CA PRO A 114 -10.91 -2.91 -0.05
C PRO A 114 -10.98 -2.66 -1.55
N GLN A 115 -11.81 -1.69 -1.97
CA GLN A 115 -12.01 -1.38 -3.39
C GLN A 115 -10.72 -0.83 -4.02
N MET A 116 -9.99 0.05 -3.34
CA MET A 116 -8.71 0.59 -3.84
C MET A 116 -7.68 -0.52 -4.09
N LEU A 117 -7.56 -1.49 -3.18
CA LEU A 117 -6.64 -2.61 -3.37
C LEU A 117 -7.06 -3.50 -4.56
N LEU A 118 -8.37 -3.70 -4.75
CA LEU A 118 -8.89 -4.48 -5.88
C LEU A 118 -8.61 -3.78 -7.20
N GLU A 119 -8.90 -2.49 -7.30
CA GLU A 119 -8.65 -1.71 -8.52
C GLU A 119 -7.16 -1.66 -8.86
N GLU A 120 -6.29 -1.48 -7.85
CA GLU A 120 -4.84 -1.55 -8.06
C GLU A 120 -4.40 -2.92 -8.58
N ALA A 121 -4.92 -4.00 -8.00
CA ALA A 121 -4.63 -5.35 -8.47
C ALA A 121 -5.06 -5.53 -9.93
N GLN A 122 -6.26 -5.06 -10.30
CA GLN A 122 -6.76 -5.15 -11.68
C GLN A 122 -5.91 -4.36 -12.68
N ILE A 123 -5.45 -3.15 -12.31
CA ILE A 123 -4.52 -2.37 -13.13
C ILE A 123 -3.21 -3.13 -13.30
N LEU A 124 -2.67 -3.73 -12.23
CA LEU A 124 -1.42 -4.47 -12.29
C LEU A 124 -1.52 -5.76 -13.12
N GLU A 125 -2.65 -6.48 -13.07
CA GLU A 125 -2.92 -7.60 -13.97
C GLU A 125 -2.88 -7.15 -15.43
N PHE A 126 -3.56 -6.03 -15.74
CA PHE A 126 -3.59 -5.49 -17.09
C PHE A 126 -2.21 -5.04 -17.56
N LEU A 127 -1.43 -4.35 -16.72
CA LEU A 127 -0.07 -3.91 -17.04
C LEU A 127 0.89 -5.09 -17.17
N ALA A 128 0.67 -6.21 -16.48
CA ALA A 128 1.48 -7.42 -16.66
C ALA A 128 1.32 -8.02 -18.08
N CYS A 129 0.18 -7.83 -18.73
CA CYS A 129 -0.01 -8.17 -20.14
C CYS A 129 0.62 -7.16 -21.12
N HIS A 130 1.02 -5.97 -20.64
CA HIS A 130 1.58 -4.88 -21.43
C HIS A 130 2.90 -4.38 -20.79
N PRO A 131 3.94 -5.21 -20.72
CA PRO A 131 5.11 -4.94 -19.91
C PRO A 131 5.93 -3.74 -20.42
N HIS A 132 6.48 -2.97 -19.49
CA HIS A 132 7.44 -1.89 -19.74
C HIS A 132 8.56 -1.93 -18.70
N HIS A 133 9.80 -1.66 -19.11
CA HIS A 133 10.97 -1.83 -18.23
C HIS A 133 11.01 -0.84 -17.05
N ASN A 134 10.37 0.33 -17.18
CA ASN A 134 10.22 1.32 -16.10
C ASN A 134 8.89 1.23 -15.34
N ILE A 135 8.17 0.11 -15.44
CA ILE A 135 6.97 -0.16 -14.62
C ILE A 135 7.30 -1.31 -13.67
N VAL A 136 6.87 -1.19 -12.41
CA VAL A 136 7.12 -2.20 -11.40
C VAL A 136 6.65 -3.60 -11.83
N PRO A 137 7.51 -4.63 -11.76
CA PRO A 137 7.06 -5.99 -12.03
C PRO A 137 6.08 -6.49 -10.96
N TYR A 138 4.91 -6.93 -11.41
CA TYR A 138 3.87 -7.58 -10.63
C TYR A 138 4.05 -9.10 -10.64
N HIS A 139 3.88 -9.74 -9.46
CA HIS A 139 4.11 -11.18 -9.27
C HIS A 139 2.87 -11.97 -8.86
N GLY A 140 1.72 -11.32 -8.72
CA GLY A 140 0.48 -11.94 -8.23
C GLY A 140 0.01 -11.40 -6.88
N CYS A 141 -1.19 -11.80 -6.49
CA CYS A 141 -1.82 -11.46 -5.22
C CYS A 141 -1.67 -12.55 -4.16
N VAL A 142 -1.48 -12.15 -2.91
CA VAL A 142 -1.63 -13.02 -1.75
C VAL A 142 -3.13 -13.16 -1.46
N VAL A 143 -3.63 -14.40 -1.47
CA VAL A 143 -5.02 -14.70 -1.17
C VAL A 143 -5.13 -15.56 0.08
N ARG A 144 -5.97 -15.13 1.03
CA ARG A 144 -6.34 -15.89 2.23
C ARG A 144 -7.82 -15.76 2.50
N ARG A 145 -8.45 -16.88 2.88
CA ARG A 145 -9.88 -16.92 3.27
C ARG A 145 -10.80 -16.29 2.20
N GLY A 146 -10.48 -16.47 0.92
CA GLY A 146 -11.25 -15.92 -0.20
C GLY A 146 -11.05 -14.43 -0.48
N HIS A 147 -10.10 -13.77 0.20
CA HIS A 147 -9.83 -12.34 0.07
C HIS A 147 -8.39 -12.08 -0.37
N ILE A 148 -8.17 -11.00 -1.12
CA ILE A 148 -6.84 -10.51 -1.50
C ILE A 148 -6.27 -9.74 -0.32
N THR A 149 -5.24 -10.27 0.33
CA THR A 149 -4.64 -9.66 1.53
C THR A 149 -3.36 -8.87 1.22
N GLY A 150 -2.86 -8.99 -0.01
CA GLY A 150 -1.77 -8.16 -0.52
C GLY A 150 -1.44 -8.40 -1.99
N ILE A 151 -0.62 -7.50 -2.53
CA ILE A 151 -0.12 -7.50 -3.90
C ILE A 151 1.40 -7.68 -3.85
N GLY A 152 1.93 -8.68 -4.56
CA GLY A 152 3.35 -8.94 -4.66
C GLY A 152 4.00 -8.15 -5.79
N LEU A 153 4.92 -7.26 -5.44
CA LEU A 153 5.68 -6.41 -6.36
C LEU A 153 7.18 -6.63 -6.18
N THR A 154 8.00 -6.41 -7.21
CA THR A 154 9.46 -6.37 -7.02
C THR A 154 9.84 -5.30 -6.00
N ARG A 155 10.69 -5.66 -5.03
CA ARG A 155 11.23 -4.70 -4.06
C ARG A 155 12.40 -3.93 -4.65
N TYR A 156 12.33 -2.61 -4.52
CA TYR A 156 13.44 -1.69 -4.77
C TYR A 156 13.87 -1.06 -3.45
N GLN A 157 15.18 -0.79 -3.31
CA GLN A 157 15.75 -0.30 -2.05
C GLN A 157 15.72 1.22 -1.93
N LYS A 158 15.46 1.92 -3.03
CA LYS A 158 15.67 3.35 -3.16
C LYS A 158 14.44 3.97 -3.83
N ILE A 159 13.93 5.03 -3.20
CA ILE A 159 12.83 5.85 -3.70
C ILE A 159 13.42 7.22 -4.07
N LEU A 160 12.95 7.83 -5.16
CA LEU A 160 13.50 9.07 -5.68
C LEU A 160 13.44 10.21 -4.65
N ASP A 161 12.38 10.29 -3.86
CA ASP A 161 12.22 11.31 -2.80
C ASP A 161 13.37 11.31 -1.76
N HIS A 162 13.98 10.14 -1.53
CA HIS A 162 15.09 9.97 -0.58
C HIS A 162 16.43 9.75 -1.27
N ARG A 163 16.47 9.75 -2.61
CA ARG A 163 17.67 9.44 -3.40
C ARG A 163 18.87 10.32 -3.02
N PHE A 164 18.62 11.57 -2.65
CA PHE A 164 19.68 12.57 -2.43
C PHE A 164 19.98 12.86 -0.95
N TYR A 165 19.36 12.13 -0.01
CA TYR A 165 19.59 12.36 1.42
C TYR A 165 20.97 11.87 1.85
N ASP A 166 21.32 10.65 1.43
CA ASP A 166 22.59 9.99 1.79
C ASP A 166 23.53 9.80 0.59
N ASP A 167 23.11 10.21 -0.61
CA ASP A 167 23.82 9.98 -1.87
C ASP A 167 23.72 11.23 -2.77
N ALA A 168 24.75 12.06 -2.72
CA ALA A 168 24.85 13.30 -3.50
C ALA A 168 25.47 13.09 -4.89
N SER A 169 25.62 11.85 -5.36
CA SER A 169 26.13 11.59 -6.70
C SER A 169 25.17 12.09 -7.78
N ASP A 170 25.75 12.50 -8.91
CA ASP A 170 24.99 13.00 -10.05
C ASP A 170 24.07 11.91 -10.61
N LEU A 171 22.84 12.30 -10.91
CA LEU A 171 21.88 11.52 -11.67
C LEU A 171 22.00 11.91 -13.16
N ASP A 172 22.06 10.92 -14.06
CA ASP A 172 21.91 11.19 -15.50
C ASP A 172 20.47 11.61 -15.79
N LEU A 173 20.21 12.91 -15.64
CA LEU A 173 18.88 13.50 -15.74
C LEU A 173 18.26 13.28 -17.12
N HIS A 174 19.07 13.33 -18.18
CA HIS A 174 18.56 13.11 -19.54
C HIS A 174 18.09 11.66 -19.74
N ARG A 175 18.84 10.68 -19.21
CA ARG A 175 18.43 9.28 -19.26
C ARG A 175 17.20 9.04 -18.38
N PHE A 176 17.15 9.63 -17.20
CA PHE A 176 16.05 9.53 -16.26
C PHE A 176 14.75 10.10 -16.85
N GLU A 177 14.77 11.35 -17.33
CA GLU A 177 13.60 12.02 -17.91
C GLU A 177 13.06 11.27 -19.14
N ARG A 178 13.95 10.74 -19.98
CA ARG A 178 13.54 9.94 -21.14
C ARG A 178 12.79 8.69 -20.71
N GLN A 179 13.31 7.94 -19.75
CA GLN A 179 12.68 6.71 -19.26
C GLN A 179 11.33 6.98 -18.57
N CYS A 180 11.23 8.02 -17.73
CA CYS A 180 9.96 8.44 -17.16
C CYS A 180 8.94 8.79 -18.25
N ARG A 181 9.36 9.54 -19.28
CA ARG A 181 8.49 9.92 -20.40
C ARG A 181 8.04 8.70 -21.20
N ASP A 182 8.93 7.75 -21.47
CA ASP A 182 8.62 6.55 -22.23
C ASP A 182 7.60 5.68 -21.46
N ALA A 183 7.78 5.51 -20.15
CA ALA A 183 6.82 4.81 -19.29
C ALA A 183 5.44 5.47 -19.24
N VAL A 184 5.40 6.81 -19.13
CA VAL A 184 4.15 7.58 -19.13
C VAL A 184 3.46 7.50 -20.48
N ASN A 185 4.21 7.64 -21.58
CA ASN A 185 3.67 7.48 -22.93
C ASN A 185 3.10 6.07 -23.15
N HIS A 186 3.78 5.04 -22.61
CA HIS A 186 3.31 3.67 -22.66
C HIS A 186 1.93 3.52 -21.99
N ILE A 187 1.76 3.93 -20.73
CA ILE A 187 0.45 3.82 -20.06
C ILE A 187 -0.63 4.69 -20.72
N HIS A 188 -0.26 5.88 -21.19
CA HIS A 188 -1.18 6.74 -21.92
C HIS A 188 -1.66 6.11 -23.23
N SER A 189 -0.78 5.36 -23.92
CA SER A 189 -1.15 4.62 -25.13
C SER A 189 -2.13 3.48 -24.86
N LEU A 190 -2.18 2.99 -23.61
CA LEU A 190 -3.15 2.01 -23.13
C LEU A 190 -4.46 2.65 -22.62
N GLY A 191 -4.58 3.98 -22.69
CA GLY A 191 -5.75 4.72 -22.20
C GLY A 191 -5.77 4.93 -20.68
N LEU A 192 -4.65 4.73 -20.00
CA LEU A 192 -4.54 4.86 -18.55
C LEU A 192 -3.80 6.14 -18.14
N ALA A 193 -4.26 6.77 -17.07
CA ALA A 193 -3.54 7.80 -16.33
C ALA A 193 -3.15 7.27 -14.95
N HIS A 194 -1.90 7.51 -14.52
CA HIS A 194 -1.45 7.12 -13.18
C HIS A 194 -2.08 7.98 -12.06
N ASN A 195 -2.35 9.26 -12.33
CA ASN A 195 -2.99 10.24 -11.44
C ASN A 195 -2.28 10.58 -10.11
N ASP A 196 -1.10 10.03 -9.84
CA ASP A 196 -0.35 10.31 -8.60
C ASP A 196 1.16 10.16 -8.80
N LEU A 197 1.69 10.65 -9.93
CA LEU A 197 3.14 10.64 -10.14
C LEU A 197 3.81 11.74 -9.32
N ASN A 198 4.64 11.32 -8.38
CA ASN A 198 5.47 12.17 -7.52
C ASN A 198 6.77 11.41 -7.17
N PRO A 199 7.78 12.07 -6.56
CA PRO A 199 9.05 11.41 -6.22
C PRO A 199 8.93 10.18 -5.31
N SER A 200 7.89 10.09 -4.47
CA SER A 200 7.65 8.95 -3.59
C SER A 200 7.12 7.73 -4.35
N ASN A 201 6.49 7.95 -5.51
CA ASN A 201 5.94 6.92 -6.39
C ASN A 201 6.89 6.55 -7.55
N ILE A 202 8.18 6.91 -7.43
CA ILE A 202 9.24 6.49 -8.35
C ILE A 202 10.33 5.78 -7.54
N ALA A 203 10.41 4.46 -7.70
CA ALA A 203 11.53 3.68 -7.21
C ALA A 203 12.73 3.76 -8.18
N LEU A 204 13.90 3.38 -7.70
CA LEU A 204 15.13 3.32 -8.48
C LEU A 204 15.73 1.91 -8.43
N ASP A 205 16.12 1.41 -9.59
CA ASP A 205 16.86 0.15 -9.68
C ASP A 205 18.35 0.33 -9.33
N SER A 206 19.15 -0.73 -9.49
CA SER A 206 20.58 -0.68 -9.19
C SER A 206 21.40 0.27 -10.07
N ASN A 207 20.83 0.73 -11.18
CA ASN A 207 21.46 1.66 -12.12
C ASN A 207 20.95 3.10 -11.96
N ASP A 208 20.11 3.38 -10.95
CA ASP A 208 19.33 4.62 -10.81
C ASP A 208 18.33 4.85 -11.97
N ASP A 209 17.87 3.79 -12.64
CA ASP A 209 16.80 3.89 -13.62
C ASP A 209 15.43 3.94 -12.92
N PRO A 210 14.49 4.79 -13.39
CA PRO A 210 13.20 4.99 -12.73
C PRO A 210 12.29 3.79 -12.92
N ILE A 211 11.61 3.41 -11.85
CA ILE A 211 10.56 2.39 -11.85
C ILE A 211 9.32 3.02 -11.23
N ILE A 212 8.29 3.21 -12.05
CA ILE A 212 6.99 3.72 -11.61
C ILE A 212 6.32 2.65 -10.75
N ILE A 213 5.95 3.05 -9.53
CA ILE A 213 5.28 2.23 -8.52
C ILE A 213 3.99 2.93 -8.09
N ASP A 214 3.23 2.25 -7.23
CA ASP A 214 1.95 2.73 -6.66
C ASP A 214 0.87 3.04 -7.70
N TRP A 215 0.08 2.03 -8.03
CA TRP A 215 -0.96 2.14 -9.05
C TRP A 215 -2.35 2.34 -8.44
N GLY A 216 -2.43 2.71 -7.15
CA GLY A 216 -3.69 2.83 -6.41
C GLY A 216 -4.64 3.91 -6.93
N SER A 217 -4.10 4.94 -7.58
CA SER A 217 -4.87 6.04 -8.20
C SER A 217 -5.00 5.89 -9.72
N CYS A 218 -4.44 4.83 -10.30
CA CYS A 218 -4.42 4.64 -11.74
C CYS A 218 -5.83 4.32 -12.27
N LYS A 219 -6.23 5.00 -13.36
CA LYS A 219 -7.56 4.85 -13.97
C LYS A 219 -7.51 5.02 -15.47
N GLU A 220 -8.53 4.47 -16.13
CA GLU A 220 -8.84 4.82 -17.52
C GLU A 220 -9.19 6.31 -17.63
N PHE A 221 -8.87 6.90 -18.79
CA PHE A 221 -9.15 8.30 -19.03
C PHE A 221 -10.65 8.63 -18.90
N GLY A 222 -10.95 9.60 -18.04
CA GLY A 222 -12.33 10.09 -17.83
C GLY A 222 -13.09 9.36 -16.72
N GLU A 223 -12.55 8.28 -16.17
CA GLU A 223 -13.17 7.57 -15.04
C GLU A 223 -12.98 8.33 -13.71
N PRO A 224 -13.94 8.22 -12.77
CA PRO A 224 -13.84 8.87 -11.47
C PRO A 224 -12.76 8.20 -10.60
N LEU A 225 -12.04 9.03 -9.83
CA LEU A 225 -11.07 8.58 -8.85
C LEU A 225 -11.77 8.25 -7.52
N LEU A 226 -11.35 7.14 -6.89
CA LEU A 226 -11.77 6.81 -5.52
C LEU A 226 -11.04 7.65 -4.47
N SER A 227 -9.77 7.97 -4.73
CA SER A 227 -8.93 8.83 -3.92
C SER A 227 -8.27 9.88 -4.80
N ALA A 228 -8.12 11.10 -4.28
CA ALA A 228 -7.28 12.10 -4.91
C ALA A 228 -5.80 11.73 -4.72
N GLY A 229 -4.94 12.26 -5.59
CA GLY A 229 -3.48 12.17 -5.41
C GLY A 229 -2.98 12.92 -4.18
N THR A 230 -1.72 12.73 -3.85
CA THR A 230 -1.06 13.38 -2.71
C THR A 230 -0.89 14.88 -2.98
N PRO A 231 -1.14 15.78 -2.00
CA PRO A 231 -0.83 17.20 -2.15
C PRO A 231 0.65 17.41 -2.48
N GLY A 232 0.93 18.22 -3.51
CA GLY A 232 2.28 18.63 -3.90
C GLY A 232 2.74 19.92 -3.24
#